data_AF-A0A5E7NEF4-F1
#
_entry.id   AF-A0A5E7NEF4-F1
#
_cell.length_a   1.000
_cell.length_b   1.000
_cell.length_c   1.000
_cell.angle_alpha   90.00
_cell.angle_beta   90.00
_cell.angle_gamma   90.00
#
_symmetry.space_group_name_H-M   'P 1'
#
loop_
_entity.id
_entity.type
_entity.pdbx_description
1 polymer ?
#
loop_
_entity_poly.entity_id
_entity_poly.type
_entity_poly.pdbx_seq_one_letter_code
_entity_poly.pdbx_strand_id
1 'polypeptide(L)'
;MPLQRPISSLPACDANGNLFQVKVSVVPMTKALAEQWHENVQPIVNSYYSHEGATNRKVRADVGWRWPTYLKLVAIHNYLTRMPGNASEKGKALCVVVSKGQQKFPIGMLSIVPKLHCNIQGVERQRAFTWYLSDAPSEAYEQLLRQPAVRGVAKALIDCTIQAALDEGDDGELLLHADPRGGRKLIDFYESSCKMNRLSPRNGSITTVWRRGRTDEYFHFNGAQAQAFSALYDPRR
;
A
#
# COMPACT_ATOMS: atom_id res chain seq x y z
N MET A 1 6.51 13.41 -6.97
CA MET A 1 6.18 14.59 -6.15
C MET A 1 5.70 14.10 -4.79
N PRO A 2 5.96 14.83 -3.70
CA PRO A 2 5.36 14.52 -2.39
C PRO A 2 3.83 14.66 -2.48
N LEU A 3 3.12 14.00 -1.57
CA LEU A 3 1.67 14.21 -1.41
C LEU A 3 1.40 15.60 -0.83
N GLN A 4 0.29 16.23 -1.18
CA GLN A 4 -0.07 17.54 -0.64
C GLN A 4 -0.56 17.46 0.81
N ARG A 5 -1.31 16.41 1.15
CA ARG A 5 -1.91 16.22 2.49
C ARG A 5 -1.52 14.87 3.12
N PRO A 6 -0.22 14.61 3.34
CA PRO A 6 0.24 13.34 3.89
C PRO A 6 -0.13 13.20 5.37
N ILE A 7 -0.32 11.97 5.84
CA ILE A 7 -0.34 11.66 7.27
C ILE A 7 1.00 12.04 7.92
N SER A 8 0.92 12.67 9.09
CA SER A 8 2.06 13.08 9.91
C SER A 8 2.13 12.36 11.27
N SER A 9 1.08 11.65 11.67
CA SER A 9 1.09 10.82 12.89
C SER A 9 0.25 9.55 12.80
N LEU A 10 0.66 8.51 13.54
CA LEU A 10 -0.06 7.25 13.67
C LEU A 10 -0.03 6.74 15.12
N PRO A 11 -1.07 6.02 15.57
CA PRO A 11 -1.15 5.55 16.94
C PRO A 11 -0.22 4.35 17.22
N ALA A 12 0.28 4.26 18.44
CA ALA A 12 0.92 3.09 19.02
C ALA A 12 0.39 2.85 20.44
N CYS A 13 0.67 1.68 21.02
CA CYS A 13 0.32 1.34 22.40
C CYS A 13 1.60 1.10 23.20
N ASP A 14 1.68 1.64 24.42
CA ASP A 14 2.78 1.31 25.34
C ASP A 14 2.61 -0.09 25.95
N ALA A 15 3.53 -0.51 26.82
CA ALA A 15 3.47 -1.80 27.51
C ALA A 15 2.23 -1.97 28.41
N ASN A 16 1.61 -0.86 28.83
CA ASN A 16 0.40 -0.85 29.66
C ASN A 16 -0.88 -0.76 28.80
N GLY A 17 -0.75 -0.71 27.47
CA GLY A 17 -1.87 -0.56 26.55
C GLY A 17 -2.34 0.89 26.33
N ASN A 18 -1.66 1.89 26.90
CA ASN A 18 -2.04 3.29 26.72
C ASN A 18 -1.73 3.74 25.29
N LEU A 19 -2.70 4.40 24.67
CA LEU A 19 -2.57 4.94 23.31
C LEU A 19 -1.75 6.23 23.31
N PHE A 20 -0.76 6.29 22.43
CA PHE A 20 0.00 7.51 22.14
C PHE A 20 0.22 7.68 20.64
N GLN A 21 0.57 8.90 20.21
CA GLN A 21 0.83 9.20 18.80
C GLN A 21 2.32 9.15 18.50
N VAL A 22 2.67 8.47 17.40
CA VAL A 22 4.02 8.42 16.84
C VAL A 22 4.06 9.33 15.63
N LYS A 23 5.01 10.26 15.60
CA LYS A 23 5.26 11.10 14.43
C LYS A 23 5.81 10.25 13.30
N VAL A 24 5.17 10.34 12.13
CA VAL A 24 5.60 9.67 10.91
C VAL A 24 5.77 10.69 9.79
N SER A 25 6.34 10.27 8.67
CA SER A 25 6.36 11.09 7.46
C SER A 25 6.13 10.21 6.24
N VAL A 26 5.32 10.69 5.30
CA VAL A 26 5.22 10.08 3.98
C VAL A 26 6.25 10.73 3.07
N VAL A 27 7.17 9.94 2.54
CA VAL A 27 8.27 10.42 1.69
C VAL A 27 8.33 9.61 0.39
N PRO A 28 8.89 10.17 -0.70
CA PRO A 28 9.24 9.36 -1.85
C PRO A 28 10.16 8.20 -1.47
N MET A 29 9.87 7.01 -1.98
CA MET A 29 10.74 5.85 -1.81
C MET A 29 12.02 6.06 -2.61
N THR A 30 13.13 6.24 -1.90
CA THR A 30 14.46 6.29 -2.49
C THR A 30 15.04 4.89 -2.63
N LYS A 31 16.10 4.74 -3.44
CA LYS A 31 16.86 3.49 -3.52
C LYS A 31 17.35 3.04 -2.14
N ALA A 32 17.90 3.97 -1.34
CA ALA A 32 18.38 3.70 0.01
C ALA A 32 17.27 3.19 0.94
N LEU A 33 16.04 3.75 0.89
CA LEU A 33 14.92 3.25 1.70
C LEU A 33 14.45 1.86 1.24
N ALA A 34 14.42 1.60 -0.06
CA ALA A 34 14.08 0.30 -0.61
C ALA A 34 15.12 -0.78 -0.23
N GLU A 35 16.41 -0.43 -0.27
CA GLU A 35 17.51 -1.28 0.19
C GLU A 35 17.44 -1.51 1.70
N GLN A 36 17.26 -0.45 2.48
CA GLN A 36 17.11 -0.55 3.94
C GLN A 36 15.97 -1.49 4.34
N TRP A 37 14.80 -1.42 3.68
CA TRP A 37 13.73 -2.40 3.89
C TRP A 37 14.18 -3.81 3.51
N HIS A 38 14.76 -3.98 2.32
CA HIS A 38 15.13 -5.30 1.80
C HIS A 38 16.19 -6.00 2.66
N GLU A 39 17.12 -5.24 3.22
CA GLU A 39 18.21 -5.76 4.04
C GLU A 39 17.82 -5.98 5.49
N ASN A 40 16.90 -5.17 6.05
CA ASN A 40 16.60 -5.21 7.48
C ASN A 40 15.20 -5.76 7.79
N VAL A 41 14.17 -5.36 7.05
CA VAL A 41 12.77 -5.72 7.34
C VAL A 41 12.37 -7.01 6.62
N GLN A 42 12.73 -7.16 5.35
CA GLN A 42 12.35 -8.33 4.56
C GLN A 42 12.88 -9.67 5.14
N PRO A 43 14.10 -9.77 5.72
CA PRO A 43 14.53 -11.00 6.37
C PRO A 43 13.68 -11.39 7.58
N ILE A 44 13.15 -10.41 8.32
CA ILE A 44 12.20 -10.64 9.41
C ILE A 44 10.88 -11.18 8.84
N VAL A 45 10.36 -10.57 7.78
CA VAL A 45 9.16 -11.08 7.09
C VAL A 45 9.37 -12.52 6.62
N ASN A 46 10.49 -12.81 5.98
CA ASN A 46 10.79 -14.13 5.43
C ASN A 46 11.04 -15.21 6.51
N SER A 47 11.50 -14.82 7.71
CA SER A 47 11.77 -15.77 8.79
C SER A 47 10.54 -16.07 9.65
N TYR A 48 9.70 -15.07 9.95
CA TYR A 48 8.55 -15.22 10.85
C TYR A 48 7.24 -15.57 10.13
N TYR A 49 7.15 -15.35 8.81
CA TYR A 49 5.91 -15.48 8.06
C TYR A 49 6.05 -16.47 6.89
N SER A 50 4.92 -16.98 6.42
CA SER A 50 4.83 -17.79 5.20
C SER A 50 3.64 -17.36 4.34
N HIS A 51 3.56 -17.90 3.12
CA HIS A 51 2.33 -17.85 2.35
C HIS A 51 1.27 -18.78 2.99
N GLU A 52 -0.01 -18.54 2.67
CA GLU A 52 -1.10 -19.41 3.12
C GLU A 52 -0.88 -20.85 2.64
N GLY A 53 -1.17 -21.82 3.51
CA GLY A 53 -1.06 -23.25 3.20
C GLY A 53 0.36 -23.82 3.22
N ALA A 54 1.41 -23.01 3.43
CA ALA A 54 2.79 -23.49 3.40
C ALA A 54 3.29 -24.04 4.75
N THR A 55 2.93 -23.41 5.87
CA THR A 55 3.41 -23.78 7.22
C THR A 55 2.42 -23.33 8.32
N ASN A 56 2.69 -23.67 9.58
CA ASN A 56 1.98 -23.13 10.76
C ASN A 56 2.39 -21.69 11.15
N ARG A 57 3.20 -21.00 10.33
CA ARG A 57 3.63 -19.62 10.60
C ARG A 57 2.51 -18.63 10.28
N LYS A 58 2.66 -17.40 10.79
CA LYS A 58 1.75 -16.29 10.45
C LYS A 58 1.77 -16.05 8.94
N VAL A 59 0.62 -15.73 8.36
CA VAL A 59 0.50 -15.51 6.91
C VAL A 59 0.74 -14.06 6.51
N ARG A 60 1.55 -13.85 5.46
CA ARG A 60 1.76 -12.57 4.75
C ARG A 60 1.99 -12.81 3.25
N ALA A 61 1.39 -11.96 2.42
CA ALA A 61 1.58 -11.99 0.97
C ALA A 61 2.99 -11.59 0.51
N ASP A 62 3.63 -10.70 1.27
CA ASP A 62 4.91 -10.09 0.89
C ASP A 62 6.14 -10.91 1.30
N VAL A 63 5.96 -12.18 1.65
CA VAL A 63 7.08 -13.11 1.85
C VAL A 63 7.81 -13.32 0.51
N GLY A 64 9.12 -13.10 0.52
CA GLY A 64 9.99 -13.19 -0.66
C GLY A 64 10.00 -11.95 -1.56
N TRP A 65 9.28 -10.88 -1.19
CA TRP A 65 9.23 -9.65 -1.97
C TRP A 65 10.59 -8.92 -2.02
N ARG A 66 10.81 -8.16 -3.09
CA ARG A 66 12.06 -7.41 -3.33
C ARG A 66 11.77 -5.96 -3.72
N TRP A 67 11.70 -5.07 -2.74
CA TRP A 67 11.38 -3.66 -2.94
C TRP A 67 12.29 -2.90 -3.93
N PRO A 68 13.61 -3.14 -3.99
CA PRO A 68 14.44 -2.54 -5.04
C PRO A 68 13.99 -2.92 -6.46
N THR A 69 13.44 -4.12 -6.65
CA THR A 69 12.85 -4.54 -7.93
C THR A 69 11.56 -3.80 -8.20
N TYR A 70 10.67 -3.65 -7.21
CA TYR A 70 9.41 -2.94 -7.40
C TYR A 70 9.60 -1.44 -7.64
N LEU A 71 10.61 -0.82 -7.01
CA LEU A 71 11.01 0.55 -7.32
C LEU A 71 11.46 0.68 -8.78
N LYS A 72 12.23 -0.29 -9.31
CA LYS A 72 12.58 -0.33 -10.73
C LYS A 72 11.36 -0.53 -11.62
N LEU A 73 10.38 -1.35 -11.24
CA LEU A 73 9.14 -1.53 -12.01
C LEU A 73 8.35 -0.22 -12.14
N VAL A 74 8.29 0.59 -11.07
CA VAL A 74 7.68 1.93 -11.14
C VAL A 74 8.45 2.83 -12.11
N ALA A 75 9.80 2.79 -12.09
CA ALA A 75 10.61 3.56 -13.03
C ALA A 75 10.40 3.12 -14.49
N ILE A 76 10.31 1.81 -14.75
CA ILE A 76 10.01 1.25 -16.07
C ILE A 76 8.62 1.67 -16.52
N HIS A 77 7.61 1.57 -15.65
CA HIS A 77 6.26 2.05 -15.95
C HIS A 77 6.29 3.53 -16.35
N ASN A 78 6.97 4.38 -15.58
CA ASN A 78 7.07 5.82 -15.85
C ASN A 78 7.84 6.17 -17.14
N TYR A 79 8.69 5.27 -17.61
CA TYR A 79 9.33 5.39 -18.92
C TYR A 79 8.33 5.05 -20.03
N LEU A 80 7.59 3.95 -19.87
CA LEU A 80 6.59 3.48 -20.84
C LEU A 80 5.35 4.38 -20.94
N THR A 81 4.99 5.13 -19.89
CA THR A 81 3.90 6.13 -19.93
C THR A 81 4.20 7.33 -20.81
N ARG A 82 5.45 7.52 -21.23
CA ARG A 82 5.83 8.59 -22.17
C ARG A 82 5.57 8.21 -23.63
N MET A 83 5.20 6.96 -23.90
CA MET A 83 4.95 6.47 -25.25
C MET A 83 3.55 6.88 -25.74
N PRO A 84 3.37 7.21 -27.02
CA PRO A 84 2.05 7.54 -27.58
C PRO A 84 1.02 6.44 -27.32
N GLY A 85 -0.19 6.82 -26.91
CA GLY A 85 -1.31 5.90 -26.67
C GLY A 85 -1.38 5.31 -25.26
N ASN A 86 -0.50 5.69 -24.33
CA ASN A 86 -0.66 5.31 -22.92
C ASN A 86 -1.61 6.27 -22.20
N ALA A 87 -2.69 5.72 -21.63
CA ALA A 87 -3.69 6.47 -20.87
C ALA A 87 -3.42 6.49 -19.36
N SER A 88 -2.25 6.06 -18.90
CA SER A 88 -1.89 6.00 -17.47
C SER A 88 -0.93 7.11 -17.08
N GLU A 89 -1.13 7.67 -15.89
CA GLU A 89 -0.20 8.64 -15.31
C GLU A 89 1.05 7.99 -14.70
N LYS A 90 2.06 8.82 -14.43
CA LYS A 90 3.28 8.39 -13.76
C LYS A 90 2.97 7.75 -12.40
N GLY A 91 3.41 6.51 -12.23
CA GLY A 91 3.45 5.84 -10.94
C GLY A 91 4.33 6.56 -9.93
N LYS A 92 3.94 6.42 -8.66
CA LYS A 92 4.64 6.98 -7.49
C LYS A 92 5.06 5.81 -6.58
N ALA A 93 6.26 5.88 -6.02
CA ALA A 93 6.72 4.98 -4.97
C ALA A 93 6.93 5.80 -3.69
N LEU A 94 6.29 5.38 -2.59
CA LEU A 94 6.22 6.11 -1.34
C LEU A 94 6.61 5.20 -0.16
N CYS A 95 7.14 5.81 0.90
CA CYS A 95 7.38 5.17 2.18
C CYS A 95 6.69 5.95 3.29
N VAL A 96 6.13 5.24 4.26
CA VAL A 96 5.88 5.79 5.59
C VAL A 96 7.13 5.52 6.42
N VAL A 97 7.73 6.57 6.98
CA VAL A 97 8.95 6.47 7.80
C VAL A 97 8.72 6.99 9.21
N VAL A 98 9.45 6.42 10.16
CA VAL A 98 9.69 7.02 11.48
C VAL A 98 11.09 7.63 11.51
N SER A 99 11.25 8.72 12.25
CA SER A 99 12.55 9.35 12.46
C SER A 99 13.17 8.84 13.76
N LYS A 100 14.44 8.42 13.69
CA LYS A 100 15.30 8.11 14.83
C LYS A 100 16.52 9.02 14.77
N GLY A 101 16.45 10.15 15.45
CA GLY A 101 17.41 11.25 15.26
C GLY A 101 17.37 11.76 13.82
N GLN A 102 18.51 11.77 13.14
CA GLN A 102 18.61 12.18 11.73
C GLN A 102 18.25 11.07 10.73
N GLN A 103 18.20 9.81 11.17
CA GLN A 103 17.92 8.68 10.28
C GLN A 103 16.42 8.44 10.14
N LYS A 104 15.98 8.19 8.91
CA LYS A 104 14.61 7.75 8.59
C LYS A 104 14.62 6.24 8.46
N PHE A 105 13.63 5.57 9.06
CA PHE A 105 13.46 4.13 8.95
C PHE A 105 12.09 3.81 8.32
N PRO A 106 12.04 3.00 7.24
CA PRO A 106 10.78 2.67 6.58
C PRO A 106 9.97 1.69 7.40
N ILE A 107 8.74 2.07 7.73
CA ILE A 107 7.76 1.22 8.41
C ILE A 107 6.58 0.84 7.51
N GLY A 108 6.49 1.45 6.32
CA GLY A 108 5.53 1.09 5.29
C GLY A 108 6.07 1.42 3.90
N MET A 109 5.75 0.57 2.93
CA MET A 109 6.23 0.63 1.56
C MET A 109 5.04 0.58 0.60
N LEU A 110 5.02 1.47 -0.39
CA LEU A 110 3.90 1.62 -1.31
C LEU A 110 4.39 1.95 -2.72
N SER A 111 3.77 1.31 -3.71
CA SER A 111 3.86 1.72 -5.11
C SER A 111 2.45 1.82 -5.70
N ILE A 112 2.20 2.91 -6.41
CA ILE A 112 0.88 3.28 -6.91
C ILE A 112 0.96 3.82 -8.32
N VAL A 113 -0.16 3.74 -9.02
CA VAL A 113 -0.43 4.50 -10.24
C VAL A 113 -1.63 5.40 -9.95
N PRO A 114 -1.45 6.72 -9.80
CA PRO A 114 -2.55 7.62 -9.41
C PRO A 114 -3.72 7.65 -10.39
N LYS A 115 -3.43 7.49 -11.68
CA LYS A 115 -4.44 7.36 -12.74
C LYS A 115 -4.11 6.17 -13.63
N LEU A 116 -4.78 5.07 -13.42
CA LEU A 116 -4.73 3.88 -14.25
C LEU A 116 -6.08 3.70 -14.94
N HIS A 117 -6.09 3.62 -16.27
CA HIS A 117 -7.31 3.31 -17.01
C HIS A 117 -7.72 1.85 -16.74
N CYS A 118 -8.88 1.67 -16.11
CA CYS A 118 -9.37 0.35 -15.72
C CYS A 118 -10.89 0.23 -15.83
N ASN A 119 -11.37 -1.01 -15.93
CA ASN A 119 -12.78 -1.38 -15.93
C ASN A 119 -13.19 -1.93 -14.56
N ILE A 120 -14.16 -1.27 -13.94
CA ILE A 120 -14.87 -1.76 -12.76
C ILE A 120 -16.36 -1.81 -13.09
N GLN A 121 -16.92 -3.01 -13.03
CA GLN A 121 -18.34 -3.32 -13.23
C GLN A 121 -18.92 -2.75 -14.54
N GLY A 122 -18.13 -2.78 -15.62
CA GLY A 122 -18.52 -2.26 -16.93
C GLY A 122 -18.24 -0.76 -17.11
N VAL A 123 -17.68 -0.09 -16.12
CA VAL A 123 -17.33 1.35 -16.17
C VAL A 123 -15.83 1.52 -16.35
N GLU A 124 -15.43 1.89 -17.57
CA GLU A 124 -14.06 2.22 -17.93
C GLU A 124 -13.74 3.69 -17.61
N ARG A 125 -12.79 3.92 -16.71
CA ARG A 125 -12.24 5.25 -16.41
C ARG A 125 -10.88 5.15 -15.72
N GLN A 126 -10.22 6.29 -15.55
CA GLN A 126 -9.02 6.39 -14.73
C GLN A 126 -9.36 6.28 -13.24
N ARG A 127 -8.59 5.48 -12.52
CA ARG A 127 -8.68 5.30 -11.07
C ARG A 127 -7.30 5.14 -10.48
N ALA A 128 -7.13 5.43 -9.20
CA ALA A 128 -5.88 5.10 -8.53
C ALA A 128 -5.73 3.59 -8.39
N PHE A 129 -4.52 3.09 -8.61
CA PHE A 129 -4.20 1.68 -8.49
C PHE A 129 -3.05 1.46 -7.51
N THR A 130 -3.30 0.72 -6.44
CA THR A 130 -2.25 0.24 -5.53
C THR A 130 -1.62 -1.02 -6.10
N TRP A 131 -0.34 -0.94 -6.48
CA TRP A 131 0.36 -2.05 -7.11
C TRP A 131 1.03 -2.98 -6.08
N TYR A 132 1.78 -2.39 -5.15
CA TYR A 132 2.41 -3.12 -4.04
C TYR A 132 2.28 -2.30 -2.77
N LEU A 133 1.93 -2.95 -1.66
CA LEU A 133 1.76 -2.36 -0.34
C LEU A 133 2.26 -3.34 0.72
N SER A 134 3.08 -2.87 1.65
CA SER A 134 3.50 -3.65 2.82
C SER A 134 3.75 -2.75 4.03
N ASP A 135 3.37 -3.22 5.21
CA ASP A 135 3.72 -2.62 6.49
C ASP A 135 4.70 -3.47 7.29
N ALA A 136 5.54 -2.83 8.10
CA ALA A 136 6.54 -3.53 8.88
C ALA A 136 5.84 -4.47 9.90
N PRO A 137 6.31 -5.72 10.05
CA PRO A 137 5.78 -6.62 11.08
C PRO A 137 6.17 -6.11 12.47
N SER A 138 5.40 -6.49 13.51
CA SER A 138 5.67 -6.12 14.91
C SER A 138 7.11 -6.46 15.33
N GLU A 139 7.60 -7.61 14.88
CA GLU A 139 8.95 -8.09 15.13
C GLU A 139 10.04 -7.11 14.64
N ALA A 140 9.79 -6.36 13.54
CA ALA A 140 10.74 -5.35 13.06
C ALA A 140 10.82 -4.12 13.98
N TYR A 141 9.69 -3.71 14.58
CA TYR A 141 9.70 -2.61 15.55
C TYR A 141 10.48 -3.00 16.82
N GLU A 142 10.27 -4.21 17.31
CA GLU A 142 10.93 -4.73 18.52
C GLU A 142 12.44 -4.95 18.30
N GLN A 143 12.83 -5.52 17.16
CA GLN A 143 14.22 -5.90 16.90
C GLN A 143 15.09 -4.73 16.43
N LEU A 144 14.54 -3.85 15.58
CA LEU A 144 15.33 -2.81 14.90
C LEU A 144 15.12 -1.42 15.52
N LEU A 145 13.87 -1.10 15.86
CA LEU A 145 13.52 0.23 16.35
C LEU A 145 13.54 0.33 17.88
N ARG A 146 13.38 -0.81 18.58
CA ARG A 146 13.28 -0.89 20.05
C ARG A 146 12.11 -0.05 20.57
N GLN A 147 10.98 -0.10 19.88
CA GLN A 147 9.76 0.63 20.24
C GLN A 147 8.51 -0.20 19.95
N PRO A 148 7.34 0.16 20.53
CA PRO A 148 6.09 -0.51 20.19
C PRO A 148 5.71 -0.36 18.71
N ALA A 149 4.97 -1.33 18.19
CA ALA A 149 4.52 -1.33 16.81
C ALA A 149 3.56 -0.16 16.53
N VAL A 150 3.87 0.62 15.49
CA VAL A 150 2.97 1.65 14.97
C VAL A 150 1.79 0.96 14.29
N ARG A 151 0.56 1.33 14.68
CA ARG A 151 -0.67 0.71 14.23
C ARG A 151 -1.27 1.45 13.05
N GLY A 152 -1.92 0.70 12.16
CA GLY A 152 -2.66 1.27 11.03
C GLY A 152 -1.81 1.70 9.84
N VAL A 153 -0.52 1.33 9.79
CA VAL A 153 0.38 1.69 8.68
C VAL A 153 -0.17 1.22 7.33
N ALA A 154 -0.62 -0.03 7.21
CA ALA A 154 -1.21 -0.53 5.96
C ALA A 154 -2.42 0.31 5.50
N LYS A 155 -3.29 0.72 6.43
CA LYS A 155 -4.44 1.57 6.12
C LYS A 155 -4.02 3.01 5.74
N ALA A 156 -2.98 3.53 6.38
CA ALA A 156 -2.37 4.81 5.99
C ALA A 156 -1.76 4.76 4.58
N LEU A 157 -1.20 3.62 4.16
CA LEU A 157 -0.71 3.45 2.78
C LEU A 157 -1.87 3.41 1.76
N ILE A 158 -3.03 2.85 2.12
CA ILE A 158 -4.25 2.96 1.30
C ILE A 158 -4.68 4.43 1.20
N ASP A 159 -4.68 5.15 2.32
CA ASP A 159 -4.97 6.59 2.34
C ASP A 159 -4.01 7.40 1.44
N CYS A 160 -2.72 7.09 1.46
CA CYS A 160 -1.74 7.70 0.55
C CYS A 160 -2.09 7.47 -0.93
N THR A 161 -2.72 6.35 -1.28
CA THR A 161 -3.19 6.09 -2.65
C THR A 161 -4.35 7.01 -3.00
N ILE A 162 -5.31 7.20 -2.08
CA ILE A 162 -6.46 8.11 -2.25
C ILE A 162 -5.98 9.54 -2.42
N GLN A 163 -5.12 10.01 -1.50
CA GLN A 163 -4.56 11.35 -1.55
C GLN A 163 -3.77 11.58 -2.85
N ALA A 164 -3.02 10.58 -3.32
CA ALA A 164 -2.33 10.69 -4.60
C ALA A 164 -3.27 10.86 -5.80
N ALA A 165 -4.49 10.33 -5.75
CA ALA A 165 -5.50 10.52 -6.79
C ALA A 165 -6.15 11.91 -6.70
N LEU A 166 -6.49 12.34 -5.47
CA LEU A 166 -7.03 13.68 -5.18
C LEU A 166 -6.05 14.78 -5.62
N ASP A 167 -4.75 14.60 -5.37
CA ASP A 167 -3.69 15.51 -5.81
C ASP A 167 -3.63 15.68 -7.34
N GLU A 168 -4.15 14.71 -8.10
CA GLU A 168 -4.23 14.75 -9.56
C GLU A 168 -5.61 15.21 -10.07
N GLY A 169 -6.51 15.63 -9.16
CA GLY A 169 -7.84 16.15 -9.49
C GLY A 169 -8.95 15.11 -9.66
N ASP A 170 -8.71 13.84 -9.30
CA ASP A 170 -9.75 12.79 -9.32
C ASP A 170 -10.54 12.75 -8.00
N ASP A 171 -11.53 11.86 -7.90
CA ASP A 171 -12.42 11.74 -6.73
C ASP A 171 -11.91 10.81 -5.61
N GLY A 172 -10.68 10.30 -5.74
CA GLY A 172 -10.08 9.39 -4.77
C GLY A 172 -10.41 7.91 -4.99
N GLU A 173 -11.22 7.57 -5.99
CA GLU A 173 -11.53 6.16 -6.30
C GLU A 173 -10.26 5.36 -6.52
N LEU A 174 -10.21 4.21 -5.85
CA LEU A 174 -9.02 3.36 -5.84
C LEU A 174 -9.38 1.90 -6.07
N LEU A 175 -8.45 1.20 -6.71
CA LEU A 175 -8.46 -0.21 -6.97
C LEU A 175 -7.15 -0.82 -6.46
N LEU A 176 -7.19 -2.02 -5.92
CA LEU A 176 -6.00 -2.79 -5.59
C LEU A 176 -6.22 -4.27 -5.88
N HIS A 177 -5.12 -4.99 -6.07
CA HIS A 177 -5.10 -6.45 -6.17
C HIS A 177 -4.56 -7.04 -4.88
N ALA A 178 -5.29 -7.98 -4.28
CA ALA A 178 -4.84 -8.75 -3.14
C ALA A 178 -4.18 -10.03 -3.63
N ASP A 179 -2.87 -10.19 -3.37
CA ASP A 179 -2.16 -11.41 -3.72
C ASP A 179 -2.80 -12.62 -2.99
N PRO A 180 -3.24 -13.66 -3.73
CA PRO A 180 -3.92 -14.81 -3.14
C PRO A 180 -3.05 -15.54 -2.08
N ARG A 181 -1.72 -15.38 -2.12
CA ARG A 181 -0.81 -15.94 -1.11
C ARG A 181 -0.98 -15.33 0.28
N GLY A 182 -1.58 -14.15 0.38
CA GLY A 182 -1.95 -13.52 1.66
C GLY A 182 -3.16 -14.16 2.32
N GLY A 183 -3.90 -14.99 1.59
CA GLY A 183 -4.96 -15.83 2.10
C GLY A 183 -6.16 -15.10 2.67
N ARG A 184 -6.97 -15.82 3.46
CA ARG A 184 -8.23 -15.28 4.01
C ARG A 184 -7.99 -14.03 4.88
N LYS A 185 -6.88 -14.00 5.62
CA LYS A 185 -6.49 -12.85 6.45
C LYS A 185 -6.37 -11.56 5.63
N LEU A 186 -5.79 -11.63 4.43
CA LEU A 186 -5.63 -10.45 3.57
C LEU A 186 -6.99 -10.01 3.00
N ILE A 187 -7.84 -10.96 2.61
CA ILE A 187 -9.22 -10.68 2.17
C ILE A 187 -10.01 -9.99 3.29
N ASP A 188 -9.98 -10.53 4.50
CA ASP A 188 -10.69 -9.97 5.66
C ASP A 188 -10.15 -8.58 6.05
N PHE A 189 -8.85 -8.33 5.86
CA PHE A 189 -8.29 -7.00 6.03
C PHE A 189 -8.96 -5.99 5.09
N TYR A 190 -9.05 -6.28 3.79
CA TYR A 190 -9.66 -5.35 2.84
C TYR A 190 -11.18 -5.24 3.01
N GLU A 191 -11.91 -6.35 3.13
CA GLU A 191 -13.38 -6.35 3.27
C GLU A 191 -13.83 -5.82 4.62
N SER A 192 -13.29 -6.38 5.71
CA SER A 192 -13.83 -6.13 7.05
C SER A 192 -13.16 -4.94 7.73
N SER A 193 -11.84 -4.80 7.59
CA SER A 193 -11.09 -3.75 8.28
C SER A 193 -11.04 -2.45 7.50
N CYS A 194 -10.93 -2.51 6.17
CA CYS A 194 -10.93 -1.33 5.31
C CYS A 194 -12.32 -0.99 4.75
N LYS A 195 -13.28 -1.93 4.76
CA LYS A 195 -14.63 -1.74 4.18
C LYS A 195 -14.62 -1.55 2.66
N MET A 196 -13.64 -2.14 1.98
CA MET A 196 -13.56 -2.13 0.52
C MET A 196 -14.54 -3.15 -0.07
N ASN A 197 -15.06 -2.86 -1.26
CA ASN A 197 -15.87 -3.84 -1.99
C ASN A 197 -14.96 -4.75 -2.80
N ARG A 198 -15.24 -6.04 -2.75
CA ARG A 198 -14.60 -7.04 -3.60
C ARG A 198 -15.25 -7.04 -4.97
N LEU A 199 -14.45 -7.09 -6.04
CA LEU A 199 -15.00 -7.18 -7.38
C LEU A 199 -15.64 -8.54 -7.64
N SER A 200 -16.68 -8.53 -8.46
CA SER A 200 -17.34 -9.76 -8.89
C SER A 200 -16.42 -10.56 -9.80
N PRO A 201 -16.42 -11.91 -9.71
CA PRO A 201 -15.78 -12.78 -10.70
C PRO A 201 -16.20 -12.46 -12.15
N ARG A 202 -17.39 -11.86 -12.34
CA ARG A 202 -17.96 -11.52 -13.65
C ARG A 202 -17.61 -10.11 -14.15
N ASN A 203 -16.72 -9.37 -13.47
CA ASN A 203 -16.35 -8.00 -13.82
C ASN A 203 -15.79 -7.84 -15.25
N GLY A 204 -15.18 -8.88 -15.80
CA GLY A 204 -14.34 -8.78 -17.00
C GLY A 204 -12.95 -8.22 -16.67
N SER A 205 -12.11 -8.08 -17.70
CA SER A 205 -10.71 -7.66 -17.52
C SER A 205 -10.58 -6.30 -16.85
N ILE A 206 -9.67 -6.18 -15.88
CA ILE A 206 -9.42 -4.92 -15.16
C ILE A 206 -8.74 -3.90 -16.05
N THR A 207 -7.70 -4.30 -16.78
CA THR A 207 -7.05 -3.47 -17.81
C THR A 207 -6.95 -4.24 -19.10
N THR A 208 -6.75 -3.52 -20.21
CA THR A 208 -6.50 -4.12 -21.53
C THR A 208 -5.26 -4.99 -21.58
N VAL A 209 -4.32 -4.81 -20.64
CA VAL A 209 -3.08 -5.60 -20.53
C VAL A 209 -3.24 -6.76 -19.54
N TRP A 210 -3.92 -6.56 -18.41
CA TRP A 210 -4.15 -7.57 -17.39
C TRP A 210 -5.48 -8.30 -17.61
N ARG A 211 -5.59 -8.99 -18.76
CA ARG A 211 -6.81 -9.67 -19.19
C ARG A 211 -7.09 -11.01 -18.48
N ARG A 212 -6.11 -11.59 -17.77
CA ARG A 212 -6.14 -13.00 -17.33
C ARG A 212 -6.11 -13.20 -15.81
N GLY A 213 -6.16 -12.13 -15.03
CA GLY A 213 -6.22 -12.23 -13.56
C GLY A 213 -7.61 -12.63 -13.08
N ARG A 214 -7.68 -13.33 -11.94
CA ARG A 214 -8.94 -13.56 -11.22
C ARG A 214 -9.43 -12.23 -10.69
N THR A 215 -10.59 -11.79 -11.17
CA THR A 215 -11.14 -10.46 -10.86
C THR A 215 -11.61 -10.36 -9.42
N ASP A 216 -11.99 -11.47 -8.79
CA ASP A 216 -12.33 -11.54 -7.38
C ASP A 216 -11.11 -11.39 -6.47
N GLU A 217 -9.89 -11.21 -6.97
CA GLU A 217 -8.74 -10.83 -6.15
C GLU A 217 -8.60 -9.31 -6.03
N TYR A 218 -9.51 -8.54 -6.64
CA TYR A 218 -9.46 -7.09 -6.63
C TYR A 218 -10.47 -6.47 -5.66
N PHE A 219 -10.04 -5.38 -5.03
CA PHE A 219 -10.82 -4.61 -4.07
C PHE A 219 -10.82 -3.16 -4.46
N HIS A 220 -11.94 -2.47 -4.27
CA HIS A 220 -12.05 -1.06 -4.62
C HIS A 220 -12.88 -0.26 -3.62
N PHE A 221 -12.64 1.04 -3.62
CA PHE A 221 -13.57 2.05 -3.12
C PHE A 221 -14.08 2.85 -4.30
N ASN A 222 -15.36 3.19 -4.34
CA ASN A 222 -15.80 4.31 -5.17
C ASN A 222 -15.34 5.65 -4.54
N GLY A 223 -15.51 6.76 -5.26
CA GLY A 223 -15.05 8.08 -4.79
C GLY A 223 -15.60 8.48 -3.42
N ALA A 224 -16.90 8.27 -3.18
CA ALA A 224 -17.52 8.59 -1.88
C ALA A 224 -16.96 7.74 -0.73
N GLN A 225 -16.78 6.43 -0.95
CA GLN A 225 -16.18 5.53 0.04
C GLN A 225 -14.72 5.87 0.31
N ALA A 226 -13.95 6.22 -0.73
CA ALA A 226 -12.56 6.62 -0.60
C ALA A 226 -12.43 7.91 0.23
N GLN A 227 -13.23 8.92 -0.08
CA GLN A 227 -13.23 10.18 0.68
C GLN A 227 -13.64 9.94 2.14
N ALA A 228 -14.69 9.14 2.40
CA ALA A 228 -15.10 8.80 3.76
C ALA A 228 -14.01 8.05 4.53
N PHE A 229 -13.34 7.09 3.90
CA PHE A 229 -12.20 6.39 4.49
C PHE A 229 -11.05 7.34 4.80
N SER A 230 -10.75 8.24 3.86
CA SER A 230 -9.65 9.19 3.97
C SER A 230 -9.90 10.27 5.03
N ALA A 231 -11.15 10.68 5.25
CA ALA A 231 -11.54 11.64 6.27
C ALA A 231 -11.20 11.17 7.70
N LEU A 232 -11.13 9.85 7.94
CA LEU A 232 -10.71 9.28 9.23
C LEU A 232 -9.28 9.69 9.65
N TYR A 233 -8.48 10.16 8.70
CA TYR A 233 -7.10 10.58 8.92
C TYR A 233 -6.91 12.10 8.89
N ASP A 234 -7.95 12.90 8.62
CA ASP A 234 -7.84 14.37 8.57
C ASP A 234 -7.22 14.96 9.84
N PRO A 235 -7.58 14.52 11.06
CA PRO A 235 -6.96 15.03 12.29
C PRO A 235 -5.47 14.70 12.46
N ARG A 236 -4.89 13.85 11.58
CA ARG A 236 -3.52 13.32 11.68
C ARG A 236 -2.62 13.76 10.54
N ARG A 237 -3.09 14.68 9.68
CA ARG A 237 -2.33 15.23 8.56
C ARG A 237 -1.55 16.46 9.01
#